data_AF-A0A7C1WYI0-F1
#
_entry.id   AF-A0A7C1WYI0-F1
#
_cell.length_a   1.000
_cell.length_b   1.000
_cell.length_c   1.000
_cell.angle_alpha   90.00
_cell.angle_beta   90.00
_cell.angle_gamma   90.00
#
_symmetry.space_group_name_H-M   'P 1'
#
loop_
_entity.id
_entity.type
_entity.pdbx_description
1 polymer ?
#
loop_
_entity_poly.entity_id
_entity_poly.type
_entity_poly.pdbx_seq_one_letter_code
_entity_poly.pdbx_strand_id
1 'polypeptide(L)'
;MDTRKLFLFSGLVSLAALPSLASAQKTVTVGGEGAWACATSNSPATLSDGITEASADLTFDWDASTHTLWLTVENTSPVEIGVPNPLITSIYFNLPAGAVDDITLLSQSAPGSVHPCFSFDEDENLFDRSNPLKAGCMGAFGARLDIQGIRGAIANADADTLAGPPGSQVIGPATFEFHVDGEGVDTLTSSAFAGAFSMNPPGIYQVNTAIHFQAGGVACVSDFVGNTFECAPAGWMTGEPRIGHTVTFTMAAAPGCHGCLAYSTDPGPSQLGALVLPIGAPAHVLLPGIAPSSGTVSRSITIPQDPTLVGNTYYFAVATISGGGVLEFSEAFDITILP
;
A
#
# COMPACT_ATOMS: atom_id res chain seq x y z
N MET A 1 16.42 38.04 57.44
CA MET A 1 17.44 37.11 56.91
C MET A 1 16.82 35.73 56.95
N ASP A 2 16.23 35.29 55.83
CA ASP A 2 15.61 33.97 55.76
C ASP A 2 15.82 33.44 54.34
N THR A 3 16.85 32.60 54.21
CA THR A 3 17.32 31.97 52.98
C THR A 3 16.46 30.75 52.66
N ARG A 4 15.51 30.89 51.74
CA ARG A 4 14.85 29.73 51.11
C ARG A 4 15.67 29.27 49.91
N LYS A 5 16.30 28.10 50.08
CA LYS A 5 17.08 27.37 49.09
C LYS A 5 16.16 26.87 47.98
N LEU A 6 16.43 27.29 46.75
CA LEU A 6 15.85 26.76 45.53
C LEU A 6 16.58 25.44 45.21
N PHE A 7 15.90 24.31 45.36
CA PHE A 7 16.41 23.02 44.89
C PHE A 7 16.20 22.93 43.38
N LEU A 8 17.28 23.09 42.60
CA LEU A 8 17.32 22.66 41.21
C LEU A 8 17.32 21.13 41.17
N PHE A 9 16.16 20.53 40.91
CA PHE A 9 16.11 19.15 40.44
C PHE A 9 16.55 19.13 38.98
N SER A 10 17.84 18.82 38.78
CA SER A 10 18.37 18.44 37.47
C SER A 10 17.94 17.00 37.20
N GLY A 11 16.68 16.82 36.80
CA GLY A 11 16.21 15.55 36.27
C GLY A 11 16.86 15.32 34.92
N LEU A 12 17.76 14.33 34.82
CA LEU A 12 18.11 13.75 33.53
C LEU A 12 16.81 13.23 32.91
N VAL A 13 16.26 13.95 31.95
CA VAL A 13 15.28 13.39 31.03
C VAL A 13 16.09 12.45 30.14
N SER A 14 16.08 11.17 30.47
CA SER A 14 16.44 10.15 29.48
C SER A 14 15.46 10.32 28.33
N LEU A 15 15.90 10.93 27.22
CA LEU A 15 15.30 10.68 25.93
C LEU A 15 15.44 9.17 25.72
N ALA A 16 14.42 8.41 26.10
CA ALA A 16 14.22 7.10 25.53
C ALA A 16 14.10 7.39 24.04
N ALA A 17 15.09 6.95 23.26
CA ALA A 17 14.95 6.90 21.82
C ALA A 17 13.66 6.11 21.58
N LEU A 18 12.62 6.82 21.13
CA LEU A 18 11.48 6.15 20.52
C LEU A 18 12.10 5.20 19.49
N PRO A 19 11.70 3.91 19.46
CA PRO A 19 12.08 3.09 18.33
C PRO A 19 11.73 3.91 17.10
N SER A 20 12.74 4.25 16.28
CA SER A 20 12.47 4.73 14.94
C SER A 20 11.40 3.80 14.42
N LEU A 21 10.23 4.33 14.05
CA LEU A 21 9.20 3.55 13.39
C LEU A 21 9.91 2.92 12.21
N ALA A 22 10.40 1.69 12.38
CA ALA A 22 11.06 0.97 11.32
C ALA A 22 10.03 0.93 10.21
N SER A 23 10.44 1.22 8.97
CA SER A 23 9.51 1.15 7.85
C SER A 23 8.80 -0.19 7.91
N ALA A 24 7.53 -0.15 8.27
CA ALA A 24 6.74 -1.34 8.48
C ALA A 24 6.32 -1.78 7.09
N GLN A 25 7.06 -2.75 6.54
CA GLN A 25 6.69 -3.38 5.28
C GLN A 25 5.23 -3.81 5.31
N LYS A 26 4.53 -3.61 4.19
CA LYS A 26 3.15 -4.06 4.04
C LYS A 26 3.05 -4.99 2.85
N THR A 27 2.54 -6.20 3.09
CA THR A 27 2.31 -7.19 2.04
C THR A 27 0.84 -7.22 1.64
N VAL A 28 0.60 -7.28 0.34
CA VAL A 28 -0.71 -7.57 -0.28
C VAL A 28 -0.60 -8.90 -1.00
N THR A 29 -1.48 -9.84 -0.66
CA THR A 29 -1.56 -11.13 -1.34
C THR A 29 -2.57 -11.06 -2.49
N VAL A 30 -2.11 -11.43 -3.68
CA VAL A 30 -2.91 -11.59 -4.90
C VAL A 30 -3.20 -13.07 -5.08
N GLY A 31 -4.45 -13.41 -5.45
CA GLY A 31 -4.89 -14.80 -5.54
C GLY A 31 -5.22 -15.42 -4.18
N GLY A 32 -5.36 -16.74 -4.14
CA GLY A 32 -5.81 -17.46 -2.94
C GLY A 32 -7.32 -17.41 -2.72
N GLU A 33 -7.76 -17.81 -1.52
CA GLU A 33 -9.18 -17.90 -1.16
C GLU A 33 -9.84 -16.50 -1.12
N GLY A 34 -10.97 -16.35 -1.81
CA GLY A 34 -11.73 -15.09 -1.88
C GLY A 34 -11.17 -14.04 -2.85
N ALA A 35 -10.03 -14.31 -3.50
CA ALA A 35 -9.48 -13.44 -4.54
C ALA A 35 -10.30 -13.50 -5.82
N TRP A 36 -10.13 -12.48 -6.66
CA TRP A 36 -10.84 -12.36 -7.92
C TRP A 36 -9.94 -12.72 -9.11
N ALA A 37 -10.50 -13.41 -10.10
CA ALA A 37 -9.92 -13.59 -11.43
C ALA A 37 -10.88 -13.03 -12.50
N CYS A 38 -10.35 -12.62 -13.65
CA CYS A 38 -11.20 -12.08 -14.71
C CYS A 38 -11.94 -13.12 -15.54
N ALA A 39 -11.36 -14.30 -15.72
CA ALA A 39 -11.92 -15.37 -16.50
C ALA A 39 -12.84 -16.28 -15.68
N THR A 40 -12.67 -16.32 -14.36
CA THR A 40 -13.35 -17.29 -13.50
C THR A 40 -13.84 -16.66 -12.20
N SER A 41 -14.96 -17.18 -11.67
CA SER A 41 -15.48 -16.81 -10.35
C SER A 41 -15.10 -17.86 -9.29
N ASN A 42 -13.99 -18.58 -9.52
CA ASN A 42 -13.53 -19.64 -8.63
C ASN A 42 -12.86 -19.03 -7.39
N SER A 43 -12.93 -19.75 -6.28
CA SER A 43 -12.18 -19.46 -5.06
C SER A 43 -11.49 -20.76 -4.63
N PRO A 44 -10.15 -20.86 -4.71
CA PRO A 44 -9.20 -19.79 -5.08
C PRO A 44 -9.31 -19.34 -6.55
N ALA A 45 -8.77 -18.16 -6.84
CA ALA A 45 -8.73 -17.58 -8.17
C ALA A 45 -7.89 -18.45 -9.14
N THR A 46 -8.47 -18.81 -10.27
CA THR A 46 -7.82 -19.63 -11.32
C THR A 46 -7.71 -18.86 -12.63
N LEU A 47 -6.73 -19.23 -13.46
CA LEU A 47 -6.56 -18.71 -14.82
C LEU A 47 -7.71 -19.14 -15.75
N SER A 48 -7.60 -18.77 -17.03
CA SER A 48 -8.65 -18.97 -18.04
C SER A 48 -9.04 -20.43 -18.32
N ASP A 49 -8.28 -21.41 -17.83
CA ASP A 49 -8.65 -22.84 -17.89
C ASP A 49 -9.61 -23.28 -16.76
N GLY A 50 -9.81 -22.46 -15.73
CA GLY A 50 -10.60 -22.81 -14.56
C GLY A 50 -9.93 -23.82 -13.63
N ILE A 51 -8.64 -24.09 -13.81
CA ILE A 51 -7.90 -25.13 -13.07
C ILE A 51 -6.61 -24.56 -12.47
N THR A 52 -5.81 -23.83 -13.26
CA THR A 52 -4.49 -23.37 -12.82
C THR A 52 -4.66 -22.24 -11.80
N GLU A 53 -4.34 -22.52 -10.53
CA GLU A 53 -4.29 -21.52 -9.47
C GLU A 53 -3.08 -20.61 -9.65
N ALA A 54 -3.28 -19.31 -9.41
CA ALA A 54 -2.21 -18.32 -9.49
C ALA A 54 -2.27 -17.37 -8.30
N SER A 55 -1.12 -17.13 -7.68
CA SER A 55 -0.99 -16.24 -6.54
C SER A 55 0.39 -15.60 -6.47
N ALA A 56 0.46 -14.47 -5.78
CA ALA A 56 1.69 -13.73 -5.55
C ALA A 56 1.56 -12.86 -4.30
N ASP A 57 2.71 -12.51 -3.73
CA ASP A 57 2.81 -11.50 -2.68
C ASP A 57 3.53 -10.27 -3.21
N LEU A 58 2.95 -9.09 -2.93
CA LEU A 58 3.55 -7.78 -3.18
C LEU A 58 3.87 -7.12 -1.85
N THR A 59 5.15 -6.99 -1.53
CA THR A 59 5.63 -6.33 -0.32
C THR A 59 6.12 -4.92 -0.65
N PHE A 60 5.45 -3.93 -0.07
CA PHE A 60 5.79 -2.51 -0.16
C PHE A 60 6.65 -2.11 1.04
N ASP A 61 7.78 -1.49 0.77
CA ASP A 61 8.71 -0.93 1.76
C ASP A 61 9.00 0.52 1.38
N TRP A 62 8.69 1.48 2.27
CA TRP A 62 8.76 2.91 1.99
C TRP A 62 9.76 3.61 2.91
N ASP A 63 10.72 4.35 2.34
CA ASP A 63 11.59 5.25 3.09
C ASP A 63 11.23 6.70 2.78
N ALA A 64 10.53 7.34 3.72
CA ALA A 64 10.14 8.75 3.65
C ALA A 64 11.34 9.71 3.68
N SER A 65 12.53 9.28 4.12
CA SER A 65 13.72 10.15 4.16
C SER A 65 14.44 10.24 2.82
N THR A 66 14.35 9.21 1.99
CA THR A 66 14.95 9.15 0.64
C THR A 66 13.89 9.18 -0.47
N HIS A 67 12.62 9.23 -0.10
CA HIS A 67 11.46 9.10 -0.99
C HIS A 67 11.60 7.89 -1.91
N THR A 68 11.97 6.76 -1.33
CA THR A 68 12.24 5.52 -2.06
C THR A 68 11.21 4.46 -1.69
N LEU A 69 10.53 3.92 -2.70
CA LEU A 69 9.64 2.77 -2.57
C LEU A 69 10.34 1.53 -3.14
N TRP A 70 10.48 0.48 -2.32
CA TRP A 70 10.82 -0.85 -2.81
C TRP A 70 9.54 -1.69 -2.86
N LEU A 71 9.26 -2.22 -4.06
CA LEU A 71 8.23 -3.22 -4.28
C LEU A 71 8.91 -4.56 -4.52
N THR A 72 8.73 -5.51 -3.60
CA THR A 72 9.17 -6.89 -3.79
C THR A 72 8.00 -7.75 -4.21
N VAL A 73 8.16 -8.49 -5.31
CA VAL A 73 7.13 -9.35 -5.90
C VAL A 73 7.62 -10.79 -5.88
N GLU A 74 6.85 -11.64 -5.20
CA GLU A 74 7.10 -13.07 -5.09
C GLU A 74 5.94 -13.83 -5.74
N ASN A 75 6.25 -14.76 -6.64
CA ASN A 75 5.25 -15.66 -7.20
C ASN A 75 5.07 -16.84 -6.25
N THR A 76 3.89 -16.92 -5.63
CA THR A 76 3.55 -17.93 -4.61
C THR A 76 2.59 -18.98 -5.14
N SER A 77 2.35 -19.01 -6.45
CA SER A 77 1.41 -19.94 -7.08
C SER A 77 1.76 -21.39 -6.72
N PRO A 78 0.77 -22.25 -6.38
CA PRO A 78 1.02 -23.63 -6.00
C PRO A 78 1.90 -24.39 -7.00
N VAL A 79 2.81 -25.22 -6.49
CA VAL A 79 3.74 -26.01 -7.31
C VAL A 79 3.27 -27.46 -7.38
N GLU A 80 3.07 -27.93 -8.60
CA GLU A 80 2.83 -29.34 -8.91
C GLU A 80 3.98 -29.90 -9.75
N ILE A 81 4.48 -31.08 -9.37
CA ILE A 81 5.64 -31.72 -10.02
C ILE A 81 5.35 -31.96 -11.51
N GLY A 82 6.23 -31.47 -12.38
CA GLY A 82 6.14 -31.64 -13.83
C GLY A 82 5.08 -30.77 -14.51
N VAL A 83 4.38 -29.92 -13.78
CA VAL A 83 3.37 -28.99 -14.31
C VAL A 83 4.00 -27.59 -14.41
N PRO A 84 4.00 -26.95 -15.60
CA PRO A 84 4.52 -25.60 -15.74
C PRO A 84 3.83 -24.60 -14.81
N ASN A 85 4.57 -24.05 -13.85
CA ASN A 85 4.06 -23.03 -12.93
C ASN A 85 3.77 -21.71 -13.70
N PRO A 86 2.68 -20.99 -13.36
CA PRO A 86 2.35 -19.71 -13.99
C PRO A 86 3.43 -18.66 -13.72
N LEU A 87 3.70 -17.79 -14.70
CA LEU A 87 4.68 -16.71 -14.60
C LEU A 87 3.98 -15.36 -14.43
N ILE A 88 4.57 -14.48 -13.62
CA ILE A 88 4.13 -13.08 -13.50
C ILE A 88 4.73 -12.27 -14.66
N THR A 89 3.86 -11.65 -15.44
CA THR A 89 4.24 -10.90 -16.65
C THR A 89 3.86 -9.43 -16.60
N SER A 90 2.85 -9.07 -15.81
CA SER A 90 2.49 -7.68 -15.57
C SER A 90 2.03 -7.50 -14.13
N ILE A 91 2.38 -6.38 -13.50
CA ILE A 91 2.02 -6.03 -12.12
C ILE A 91 1.37 -4.65 -12.14
N TYR A 92 0.24 -4.51 -11.48
CA TYR A 92 -0.55 -3.28 -11.40
C TYR A 92 -0.82 -2.94 -9.94
N PHE A 93 -0.61 -1.68 -9.58
CA PHE A 93 -0.88 -1.12 -8.25
C PHE A 93 -1.27 0.35 -8.36
N ASN A 94 -1.81 0.92 -7.30
CA ASN A 94 -2.19 2.34 -7.27
C ASN A 94 -1.21 3.15 -6.43
N LEU A 95 -1.21 4.45 -6.71
CA LEU A 95 -0.46 5.44 -5.97
C LEU A 95 -1.42 6.21 -5.04
N PRO A 96 -0.99 6.65 -3.85
CA PRO A 96 -1.77 7.52 -2.98
C PRO A 96 -2.18 8.83 -3.69
N ALA A 97 -3.42 8.88 -4.17
CA ALA A 97 -3.90 9.96 -5.02
C ALA A 97 -3.75 11.34 -4.36
N GLY A 98 -3.18 12.29 -5.10
CA GLY A 98 -2.93 13.67 -4.67
C GLY A 98 -1.76 13.85 -3.69
N ALA A 99 -1.15 12.76 -3.21
CA ALA A 99 0.10 12.81 -2.44
C ALA A 99 1.33 12.49 -3.31
N VAL A 100 1.14 11.63 -4.31
CA VAL A 100 2.14 11.30 -5.33
C VAL A 100 1.78 12.06 -6.61
N ASP A 101 2.75 12.79 -7.14
CA ASP A 101 2.67 13.54 -8.39
C ASP A 101 3.43 12.83 -9.54
N ASP A 102 4.50 12.09 -9.20
CA ASP A 102 5.32 11.32 -10.16
C ASP A 102 5.99 10.13 -9.43
N ILE A 103 6.23 9.03 -10.15
CA ILE A 103 6.99 7.88 -9.67
C ILE A 103 7.92 7.36 -10.78
N THR A 104 9.22 7.26 -10.48
CA THR A 104 10.22 6.81 -11.44
C THR A 104 10.84 5.49 -11.03
N LEU A 105 10.82 4.49 -11.91
CA LEU A 105 11.57 3.25 -11.71
C LEU A 105 13.09 3.51 -11.81
N LEU A 106 13.80 3.33 -10.70
CA LEU A 106 15.25 3.50 -10.61
C LEU A 106 16.00 2.22 -10.96
N SER A 107 15.60 1.09 -10.36
CA SER A 107 16.31 -0.18 -10.50
C SER A 107 15.38 -1.39 -10.37
N GLN A 108 15.86 -2.52 -10.88
CA GLN A 108 15.19 -3.81 -10.76
C GLN A 108 16.25 -4.85 -10.44
N SER A 109 15.95 -5.75 -9.52
CA SER A 109 16.88 -6.79 -9.10
C SER A 109 16.14 -8.09 -8.76
N ALA A 110 16.86 -9.20 -8.82
CA ALA A 110 16.39 -10.50 -8.37
C ALA A 110 17.60 -11.39 -8.05
N PRO A 111 17.42 -12.46 -7.25
CA PRO A 111 18.42 -13.49 -7.10
C PRO A 111 18.78 -14.17 -8.43
N GLY A 112 20.02 -14.59 -8.58
CA GLY A 112 20.47 -15.39 -9.73
C GLY A 112 21.03 -14.58 -10.91
N SER A 113 21.08 -15.22 -12.09
CA SER A 113 21.76 -14.69 -13.28
C SER A 113 20.85 -14.03 -14.30
N VAL A 114 19.53 -14.17 -14.14
CA VAL A 114 18.53 -13.53 -15.02
C VAL A 114 18.04 -12.27 -14.33
N HIS A 115 18.22 -11.13 -14.99
CA HIS A 115 17.73 -9.86 -14.48
C HIS A 115 16.28 -9.60 -14.92
N PRO A 116 15.42 -9.08 -14.03
CA PRO A 116 14.12 -8.54 -14.44
C PRO A 116 14.31 -7.43 -15.47
N CYS A 117 13.41 -7.36 -16.45
CA CYS A 117 13.44 -6.31 -17.49
C CYS A 117 12.05 -5.76 -17.77
N PHE A 118 11.28 -5.48 -16.72
CA PHE A 118 9.96 -4.86 -16.85
C PHE A 118 10.11 -3.41 -17.32
N SER A 119 9.29 -2.96 -18.25
CA SER A 119 9.02 -1.54 -18.46
C SER A 119 8.07 -1.04 -17.38
N PHE A 120 8.21 0.22 -17.00
CA PHE A 120 7.31 0.90 -16.08
C PHE A 120 6.51 1.97 -16.82
N ASP A 121 5.21 2.01 -16.56
CA ASP A 121 4.31 3.07 -16.99
C ASP A 121 3.53 3.61 -15.79
N GLU A 122 3.30 4.91 -15.79
CA GLU A 122 2.50 5.62 -14.81
C GLU A 122 1.30 6.30 -15.49
N ASP A 123 0.19 6.37 -14.76
CA ASP A 123 -0.94 7.25 -15.04
C ASP A 123 -1.08 8.27 -13.90
N GLU A 124 -0.45 9.43 -14.09
CA GLU A 124 -0.43 10.57 -13.16
C GLU A 124 -1.85 11.02 -12.74
N ASN A 125 -2.85 10.75 -13.59
CA ASN A 125 -4.23 11.12 -13.31
C ASN A 125 -5.21 10.02 -13.71
N LEU A 126 -5.31 9.03 -12.83
CA LEU A 126 -6.35 8.00 -12.80
C LEU A 126 -7.77 8.51 -13.10
N PHE A 127 -8.08 9.77 -12.76
CA PHE A 127 -9.40 10.39 -12.97
C PHE A 127 -9.59 11.07 -14.33
N ASP A 128 -8.54 11.38 -15.08
CA ASP A 128 -8.63 12.02 -16.41
C ASP A 128 -9.17 11.06 -17.49
N ARG A 129 -9.15 9.73 -17.22
CA ARG A 129 -9.70 8.66 -18.08
C ARG A 129 -9.21 8.65 -19.53
N SER A 130 -8.25 9.50 -19.88
CA SER A 130 -7.78 9.68 -21.25
C SER A 130 -6.91 8.49 -21.70
N ASN A 131 -6.17 7.86 -20.78
CA ASN A 131 -5.40 6.64 -21.05
C ASN A 131 -5.14 5.78 -19.79
N PRO A 132 -6.17 5.24 -19.12
CA PRO A 132 -5.95 4.48 -17.88
C PRO A 132 -5.15 3.19 -18.12
N LEU A 133 -4.24 2.86 -17.20
CA LEU A 133 -3.55 1.58 -17.18
C LEU A 133 -4.53 0.49 -16.74
N LYS A 134 -5.23 -0.12 -17.71
CA LYS A 134 -6.24 -1.14 -17.44
C LYS A 134 -5.63 -2.52 -17.20
N ALA A 135 -6.11 -3.21 -16.17
CA ALA A 135 -5.81 -4.62 -15.90
C ALA A 135 -7.08 -5.48 -16.11
N GLY A 136 -7.45 -5.73 -17.37
CA GLY A 136 -8.62 -6.53 -17.71
C GLY A 136 -9.92 -6.03 -17.05
N CYS A 137 -10.57 -6.91 -16.30
CA CYS A 137 -11.78 -6.62 -15.52
C CYS A 137 -11.53 -5.94 -14.16
N MET A 138 -10.27 -5.86 -13.70
CA MET A 138 -9.89 -5.34 -12.38
C MET A 138 -9.93 -3.80 -12.31
N GLY A 139 -10.11 -3.13 -13.45
CA GLY A 139 -10.23 -1.68 -13.52
C GLY A 139 -8.95 -0.99 -13.97
N ALA A 140 -8.84 0.30 -13.62
CA ALA A 140 -7.70 1.16 -13.92
C ALA A 140 -6.78 1.32 -12.71
N PHE A 141 -5.48 1.43 -12.97
CA PHE A 141 -4.41 1.55 -11.98
C PHE A 141 -3.50 2.73 -12.29
N GLY A 142 -2.88 3.29 -11.24
CA GLY A 142 -1.93 4.40 -11.38
C GLY A 142 -0.54 3.97 -11.84
N ALA A 143 -0.16 2.71 -11.64
CA ALA A 143 1.16 2.20 -11.99
C ALA A 143 1.08 0.80 -12.63
N ARG A 144 1.97 0.55 -13.59
CA ARG A 144 2.13 -0.74 -14.27
C ARG A 144 3.61 -1.07 -14.46
N LEU A 145 4.01 -2.27 -14.05
CA LEU A 145 5.21 -2.95 -14.53
C LEU A 145 4.79 -4.00 -15.55
N ASP A 146 5.44 -4.06 -16.71
CA ASP A 146 5.12 -5.03 -17.76
C ASP A 146 6.35 -5.50 -18.53
N ILE A 147 6.42 -6.77 -18.90
CA ILE A 147 7.61 -7.33 -19.57
C ILE A 147 7.39 -7.74 -21.04
N GLN A 148 6.21 -7.47 -21.61
CA GLN A 148 5.88 -7.74 -23.02
C GLN A 148 6.35 -9.13 -23.50
N GLY A 149 6.07 -10.18 -22.72
CA GLY A 149 6.46 -11.55 -23.00
C GLY A 149 6.76 -12.37 -21.74
N ILE A 150 7.54 -13.45 -21.89
CA ILE A 150 7.89 -14.36 -20.79
C ILE A 150 9.38 -14.33 -20.41
N ARG A 151 10.22 -13.64 -21.19
CA ARG A 151 11.65 -13.51 -20.88
C ARG A 151 11.81 -12.45 -19.80
N GLY A 152 12.36 -12.85 -18.66
CA GLY A 152 12.51 -12.07 -17.44
C GLY A 152 11.26 -12.04 -16.56
N ALA A 153 10.21 -12.79 -16.92
CA ALA A 153 9.01 -12.93 -16.12
C ALA A 153 9.34 -13.64 -14.80
N ILE A 154 8.56 -13.35 -13.74
CA ILE A 154 8.87 -13.85 -12.39
C ILE A 154 8.22 -15.22 -12.19
N ALA A 155 9.05 -16.23 -11.99
CA ALA A 155 8.66 -17.59 -11.67
C ALA A 155 8.65 -17.82 -10.15
N ASN A 156 7.85 -18.79 -9.70
CA ASN A 156 7.95 -19.31 -8.35
C ASN A 156 9.33 -19.99 -8.16
N ALA A 157 10.00 -19.68 -7.06
CA ALA A 157 11.34 -20.19 -6.75
C ALA A 157 11.40 -21.71 -6.53
N ASP A 158 10.29 -22.30 -6.09
CA ASP A 158 10.17 -23.73 -5.78
C ASP A 158 9.68 -24.58 -6.97
N ALA A 159 9.32 -23.94 -8.09
CA ALA A 159 8.80 -24.65 -9.26
C ALA A 159 9.90 -25.48 -9.95
N ASP A 160 9.65 -26.78 -10.14
CA ASP A 160 10.55 -27.69 -10.86
C ASP A 160 10.44 -27.53 -12.39
N THR A 161 9.31 -27.00 -12.86
CA THR A 161 8.94 -26.89 -14.25
C THR A 161 8.44 -25.47 -14.53
N LEU A 162 9.14 -24.77 -15.41
CA LEU A 162 8.83 -23.38 -15.77
C LEU A 162 8.29 -23.28 -17.18
N ALA A 163 7.36 -22.35 -17.37
CA ALA A 163 6.89 -21.97 -18.69
C ALA A 163 7.99 -21.24 -19.47
N GLY A 164 8.36 -21.70 -20.66
CA GLY A 164 9.26 -20.97 -21.57
C GLY A 164 10.70 -21.49 -21.67
N PRO A 165 11.59 -20.80 -22.41
CA PRO A 165 12.96 -21.24 -22.63
C PRO A 165 13.74 -21.37 -21.31
N PRO A 166 14.53 -22.44 -21.11
CA PRO A 166 15.35 -22.59 -19.91
C PRO A 166 16.29 -21.40 -19.69
N GLY A 167 16.35 -20.91 -18.44
CA GLY A 167 17.22 -19.81 -18.05
C GLY A 167 16.77 -18.44 -18.58
N SER A 168 15.51 -18.31 -19.00
CA SER A 168 14.96 -17.03 -19.46
C SER A 168 14.09 -16.31 -18.43
N GLN A 169 13.67 -16.98 -17.37
CA GLN A 169 12.80 -16.47 -16.32
C GLN A 169 13.61 -16.01 -15.10
N VAL A 170 13.07 -15.05 -14.37
CA VAL A 170 13.58 -14.63 -13.06
C VAL A 170 13.05 -15.62 -12.02
N ILE A 171 13.93 -16.30 -11.30
CA ILE A 171 13.56 -17.15 -10.18
C ILE A 171 13.48 -16.24 -8.95
N GLY A 172 12.25 -15.92 -8.53
CA GLY A 172 11.95 -14.83 -7.60
C GLY A 172 12.49 -15.01 -6.17
N PRO A 173 12.26 -14.01 -5.29
CA PRO A 173 11.49 -12.79 -5.53
C PRO A 173 12.23 -11.76 -6.39
N ALA A 174 11.50 -10.84 -7.04
CA ALA A 174 12.08 -9.69 -7.74
C ALA A 174 11.77 -8.39 -6.99
N THR A 175 12.72 -7.48 -6.90
CA THR A 175 12.58 -6.19 -6.22
C THR A 175 12.73 -5.04 -7.22
N PHE A 176 11.78 -4.13 -7.19
CA PHE A 176 11.73 -2.91 -7.99
C PHE A 176 11.91 -1.71 -7.05
N GLU A 177 12.85 -0.83 -7.38
CA GLU A 177 13.15 0.38 -6.62
C GLU A 177 12.63 1.59 -7.39
N PHE A 178 11.86 2.42 -6.71
CA PHE A 178 11.26 3.62 -7.26
C PHE A 178 11.65 4.85 -6.46
N HIS A 179 11.84 5.97 -7.15
CA HIS A 179 11.76 7.29 -6.55
C HIS A 179 10.32 7.78 -6.66
N VAL A 180 9.79 8.41 -5.61
CA VAL A 180 8.42 8.93 -5.58
C VAL A 180 8.46 10.41 -5.24
N ASP A 181 7.86 11.23 -6.07
CA ASP A 181 7.77 12.68 -5.88
C ASP A 181 6.33 13.10 -5.59
N GLY A 182 6.15 14.18 -4.82
CA GLY A 182 4.86 14.82 -4.59
C GLY A 182 4.75 15.57 -3.26
N GLU A 183 3.73 16.42 -3.12
CA GLU A 183 3.56 17.25 -1.92
C GLU A 183 3.21 16.48 -0.64
N GLY A 184 2.82 15.20 -0.74
CA GLY A 184 2.40 14.37 0.40
C GLY A 184 3.38 13.25 0.78
N VAL A 185 4.48 13.07 0.04
CA VAL A 185 5.34 11.87 0.14
C VAL A 185 5.96 11.67 1.52
N ASP A 186 6.30 12.75 2.23
CA ASP A 186 6.87 12.71 3.58
C ASP A 186 5.94 12.06 4.63
N THR A 187 4.65 11.98 4.33
CA THR A 187 3.61 11.47 5.25
C THR A 187 3.12 10.07 4.87
N LEU A 188 3.61 9.54 3.74
CA LEU A 188 3.22 8.23 3.26
C LEU A 188 3.82 7.13 4.12
N THR A 189 3.14 5.99 4.11
CA THR A 189 3.58 4.74 4.73
C THR A 189 3.50 3.63 3.68
N SER A 190 4.12 2.47 3.93
CA SER A 190 3.91 1.29 3.08
C SER A 190 2.42 0.89 2.97
N SER A 191 1.63 1.15 4.02
CA SER A 191 0.18 0.92 4.00
C SER A 191 -0.56 1.85 3.03
N ALA A 192 -0.08 3.08 2.84
CA ALA A 192 -0.67 4.01 1.87
C ALA A 192 -0.58 3.44 0.43
N PHE A 193 0.57 2.88 0.05
CA PHE A 193 0.75 2.24 -1.26
C PHE A 193 -0.04 0.92 -1.38
N ALA A 194 0.07 0.05 -0.38
CA ALA A 194 -0.62 -1.24 -0.35
C ALA A 194 -2.16 -1.11 -0.35
N GLY A 195 -2.68 -0.05 0.28
CA GLY A 195 -4.10 0.21 0.45
C GLY A 195 -4.72 1.16 -0.58
N ALA A 196 -3.96 1.66 -1.56
CA ALA A 196 -4.53 2.46 -2.64
C ALA A 196 -5.37 1.56 -3.58
N PHE A 197 -6.60 1.97 -3.90
CA PHE A 197 -7.57 1.14 -4.64
C PHE A 197 -7.64 1.50 -6.13
N SER A 198 -7.94 0.49 -6.95
CA SER A 198 -8.20 0.64 -8.39
C SER A 198 -9.40 1.56 -8.63
N MET A 199 -9.35 2.36 -9.68
CA MET A 199 -10.53 3.10 -10.14
C MET A 199 -11.33 2.23 -11.12
N ASN A 200 -12.51 1.78 -10.70
CA ASN A 200 -13.40 0.98 -11.55
C ASN A 200 -14.85 1.50 -11.48
N PRO A 201 -15.26 2.52 -12.29
CA PRO A 201 -16.64 2.99 -12.33
C PRO A 201 -17.37 2.58 -13.63
N PRO A 202 -18.53 1.89 -13.60
CA PRO A 202 -19.15 1.16 -12.49
C PRO A 202 -18.65 -0.30 -12.49
N GLY A 203 -17.55 -0.55 -11.82
CA GLY A 203 -16.95 -1.87 -11.68
C GLY A 203 -17.47 -2.61 -10.48
N ILE A 204 -17.58 -3.93 -10.61
CA ILE A 204 -18.01 -4.84 -9.55
C ILE A 204 -16.84 -5.16 -8.60
N TYR A 205 -15.60 -5.01 -9.08
CA TYR A 205 -14.39 -5.43 -8.38
C TYR A 205 -13.49 -4.22 -8.18
N GLN A 206 -13.30 -3.82 -6.92
CA GLN A 206 -12.27 -2.87 -6.52
C GLN A 206 -11.21 -3.65 -5.76
N VAL A 207 -10.03 -3.72 -6.35
CA VAL A 207 -8.85 -4.39 -5.80
C VAL A 207 -7.73 -3.35 -5.65
N ASN A 208 -6.77 -3.59 -4.77
CA ASN A 208 -5.62 -2.71 -4.57
C ASN A 208 -4.54 -2.99 -5.61
N THR A 209 -4.39 -4.26 -5.94
CA THR A 209 -3.35 -4.76 -6.84
C THR A 209 -3.94 -5.81 -7.79
N ALA A 210 -3.35 -5.90 -8.98
CA ALA A 210 -3.68 -6.94 -9.95
C ALA A 210 -2.40 -7.42 -10.65
N ILE A 211 -2.33 -8.71 -10.94
CA ILE A 211 -1.22 -9.33 -11.65
C ILE A 211 -1.74 -10.09 -12.85
N HIS A 212 -1.05 -9.95 -13.98
CA HIS A 212 -1.23 -10.84 -15.11
C HIS A 212 -0.29 -12.05 -14.98
N PHE A 213 -0.90 -13.23 -14.95
CA PHE A 213 -0.21 -14.50 -14.93
C PHE A 213 -0.30 -15.18 -16.29
N GLN A 214 0.78 -15.80 -16.74
CA GLN A 214 0.83 -16.61 -17.95
C GLN A 214 1.40 -17.98 -17.63
N ALA A 215 0.58 -19.03 -17.75
CA ALA A 215 1.02 -20.40 -17.59
C ALA A 215 1.59 -20.98 -18.90
N GLY A 216 2.55 -21.87 -18.73
CA GLY A 216 3.14 -22.65 -19.81
C GLY A 216 2.23 -23.80 -20.24
N GLY A 217 2.54 -24.39 -21.39
CA GLY A 217 1.83 -25.58 -21.89
C GLY A 217 1.10 -25.34 -23.20
N VAL A 218 0.42 -26.39 -23.68
CA VAL A 218 -0.18 -26.45 -25.03
C VAL A 218 -1.28 -25.39 -25.23
N ALA A 219 -1.93 -24.97 -24.14
CA ALA A 219 -3.03 -24.01 -24.18
C ALA A 219 -2.61 -22.54 -23.93
N CYS A 220 -1.36 -22.27 -23.52
CA CYS A 220 -0.86 -20.91 -23.24
C CYS A 220 -1.88 -20.05 -22.46
N VAL A 221 -2.38 -20.57 -21.34
CA VAL A 221 -3.46 -19.93 -20.58
C VAL A 221 -2.92 -18.76 -19.78
N SER A 222 -3.67 -17.66 -19.73
CA SER A 222 -3.25 -16.45 -19.05
C SER A 222 -4.46 -15.66 -18.57
N ASP A 223 -4.33 -14.96 -17.45
CA ASP A 223 -5.39 -14.10 -16.95
C ASP A 223 -4.89 -13.10 -15.90
N PHE A 224 -5.73 -12.11 -15.61
CA PHE A 224 -5.55 -11.21 -14.48
C PHE A 224 -6.17 -11.77 -13.20
N VAL A 225 -5.38 -11.73 -12.13
CA VAL A 225 -5.79 -12.08 -10.76
C VAL A 225 -5.56 -10.87 -9.86
N GLY A 226 -6.51 -10.56 -8.99
CA GLY A 226 -6.44 -9.46 -8.03
C GLY A 226 -6.33 -9.95 -6.59
N ASN A 227 -6.13 -9.04 -5.64
CA ASN A 227 -6.22 -9.38 -4.22
C ASN A 227 -7.66 -9.62 -3.75
N THR A 228 -7.78 -10.23 -2.57
CA THR A 228 -9.05 -10.36 -1.83
C THR A 228 -9.63 -8.98 -1.51
N PHE A 229 -10.96 -8.91 -1.44
CA PHE A 229 -11.61 -7.71 -0.92
C PHE A 229 -11.35 -7.62 0.59
N GLU A 230 -10.43 -6.73 0.98
CA GLU A 230 -10.17 -6.43 2.38
C GLU A 230 -10.62 -5.00 2.71
N CYS A 231 -11.42 -4.88 3.78
CA CYS A 231 -11.69 -3.58 4.39
C CYS A 231 -10.49 -3.13 5.22
N ALA A 232 -9.38 -2.84 4.55
CA ALA A 232 -8.15 -2.31 5.13
C ALA A 232 -7.96 -0.86 4.63
N PRO A 233 -8.53 0.14 5.31
CA PRO A 233 -8.39 1.52 4.92
C PRO A 233 -6.93 1.96 5.08
N ALA A 234 -6.46 2.76 4.14
CA ALA A 234 -5.19 3.48 4.25
C ALA A 234 -5.47 4.98 4.27
N GLY A 235 -4.52 5.79 4.70
CA GLY A 235 -4.68 7.21 4.88
C GLY A 235 -3.34 7.92 4.92
N TRP A 236 -3.37 9.16 4.45
CA TRP A 236 -2.20 10.00 4.26
C TRP A 236 -2.58 11.47 4.42
N MET A 237 -1.56 12.33 4.47
CA MET A 237 -1.74 13.78 4.49
C MET A 237 -1.08 14.41 3.26
N THR A 238 -1.68 15.47 2.74
CA THR A 238 -1.05 16.34 1.73
C THR A 238 -0.97 17.76 2.26
N GLY A 239 0.04 18.48 1.78
CA GLY A 239 0.37 19.82 2.25
C GLY A 239 1.32 19.82 3.45
N GLU A 240 2.09 20.90 3.56
CA GLU A 240 3.06 21.08 4.64
C GLU A 240 2.33 21.42 5.96
N PRO A 241 2.59 20.70 7.08
CA PRO A 241 1.94 20.92 8.37
C PRO A 241 2.51 22.16 9.08
N ARG A 242 2.39 23.33 8.45
CA ARG A 242 2.90 24.61 8.92
C ARG A 242 1.78 25.49 9.47
N ILE A 243 2.07 26.31 10.48
CA ILE A 243 1.12 27.33 10.94
C ILE A 243 0.64 28.23 9.78
N GLY A 244 -0.66 28.49 9.72
CA GLY A 244 -1.29 29.26 8.64
C GLY A 244 -1.53 28.49 7.34
N HIS A 245 -1.02 27.26 7.21
CA HIS A 245 -1.22 26.43 6.02
C HIS A 245 -2.44 25.52 6.15
N THR A 246 -2.94 25.03 5.02
CA THR A 246 -3.97 24.00 4.98
C THR A 246 -3.33 22.67 4.67
N VAL A 247 -3.61 21.67 5.50
CA VAL A 247 -3.30 20.27 5.23
C VAL A 247 -4.58 19.53 4.86
N THR A 248 -4.47 18.52 4.00
CA THR A 248 -5.59 17.65 3.63
C THR A 248 -5.28 16.23 4.05
N PHE A 249 -6.16 15.68 4.88
CA PHE A 249 -6.12 14.26 5.23
C PHE A 249 -6.99 13.50 4.26
N THR A 250 -6.47 12.41 3.72
CA THR A 250 -7.19 11.51 2.82
C THR A 250 -7.17 10.11 3.40
N MET A 251 -8.28 9.41 3.26
CA MET A 251 -8.41 8.00 3.59
C MET A 251 -8.95 7.27 2.36
N ALA A 252 -8.28 6.21 1.94
CA ALA A 252 -8.75 5.27 0.93
C ALA A 252 -9.28 4.00 1.56
N ALA A 253 -10.38 3.47 1.07
CA ALA A 253 -10.84 2.12 1.42
C ALA A 253 -11.71 1.57 0.28
N ALA A 254 -11.90 0.25 0.25
CA ALA A 254 -12.83 -0.35 -0.67
C ALA A 254 -14.26 0.17 -0.43
N PRO A 255 -15.13 0.29 -1.43
CA PRO A 255 -16.43 0.94 -1.29
C PRO A 255 -17.30 0.18 -0.30
N GLY A 256 -18.00 0.91 0.55
CA GLY A 256 -18.82 0.32 1.60
C GLY A 256 -18.04 -0.09 2.85
N CYS A 257 -16.70 -0.10 2.82
CA CYS A 257 -15.91 -0.27 4.03
C CYS A 257 -16.05 0.93 4.95
N HIS A 258 -16.15 0.65 6.25
CA HIS A 258 -16.24 1.66 7.29
C HIS A 258 -14.83 1.91 7.84
N GLY A 259 -14.25 3.06 7.50
CA GLY A 259 -12.93 3.49 7.96
C GLY A 259 -13.04 4.68 8.92
N CYS A 260 -12.00 4.84 9.73
CA CYS A 260 -11.82 5.99 10.60
C CYS A 260 -10.36 6.42 10.64
N LEU A 261 -10.10 7.70 10.39
CA LEU A 261 -8.86 8.37 10.78
C LEU A 261 -9.09 9.12 12.10
N ALA A 262 -8.36 8.73 13.14
CA ALA A 262 -8.37 9.37 14.45
C ALA A 262 -7.01 9.98 14.77
N TYR A 263 -6.99 10.98 15.65
CA TYR A 263 -5.75 11.59 16.14
C TYR A 263 -5.77 11.83 17.65
N SER A 264 -4.58 11.96 18.24
CA SER A 264 -4.37 12.39 19.63
C SER A 264 -3.15 13.29 19.74
N THR A 265 -3.12 14.15 20.75
CA THR A 265 -1.92 14.93 21.13
C THR A 265 -0.98 14.13 22.03
N ASP A 266 -1.47 13.02 22.60
CA ASP A 266 -0.69 12.16 23.46
C ASP A 266 -0.20 10.94 22.66
N PRO A 267 1.05 10.49 22.84
CA PRO A 267 1.53 9.26 22.24
C PRO A 267 0.76 8.06 22.82
N GLY A 268 0.57 7.02 22.01
CA GLY A 268 -0.07 5.79 22.46
C GLY A 268 0.83 4.88 23.30
N PRO A 269 0.35 3.68 23.66
CA PRO A 269 -0.94 3.12 23.24
C PRO A 269 -2.13 3.58 24.11
N SER A 270 -3.33 3.57 23.52
CA SER A 270 -4.60 3.66 24.25
C SER A 270 -5.49 2.45 23.96
N GLN A 271 -6.41 2.13 24.87
CA GLN A 271 -7.36 1.02 24.69
C GLN A 271 -8.75 1.54 24.32
N LEU A 272 -9.32 0.99 23.25
CA LEU A 272 -10.71 1.19 22.84
C LEU A 272 -11.41 -0.17 22.78
N GLY A 273 -12.02 -0.57 23.89
CA GLY A 273 -12.54 -1.92 24.05
C GLY A 273 -11.41 -2.95 24.08
N ALA A 274 -11.41 -3.90 23.14
CA ALA A 274 -10.36 -4.90 23.00
C ALA A 274 -9.20 -4.45 22.09
N LEU A 275 -9.36 -3.35 21.36
CA LEU A 275 -8.34 -2.85 20.44
C LEU A 275 -7.33 -1.96 21.17
N VAL A 276 -6.05 -2.17 20.83
CA VAL A 276 -4.96 -1.28 21.23
C VAL A 276 -4.68 -0.34 20.07
N LEU A 277 -4.97 0.94 20.26
CA LEU A 277 -4.63 2.00 19.32
C LEU A 277 -3.22 2.50 19.61
N PRO A 278 -2.38 2.78 18.61
CA PRO A 278 -1.04 3.33 18.81
C PRO A 278 -1.03 4.84 19.08
N ILE A 279 -2.20 5.44 19.30
CA ILE A 279 -2.36 6.85 19.70
C ILE A 279 -2.88 6.94 21.14
N GLY A 280 -2.60 8.05 21.83
CA GLY A 280 -3.02 8.28 23.20
C GLY A 280 -4.51 8.62 23.35
N ALA A 281 -4.93 8.83 24.60
CA ALA A 281 -6.28 9.26 24.94
C ALA A 281 -6.26 10.69 25.51
N PRO A 282 -7.18 11.58 25.12
CA PRO A 282 -8.34 11.31 24.26
C PRO A 282 -7.97 11.18 22.78
N ALA A 283 -8.61 10.24 22.09
CA ALA A 283 -8.57 10.12 20.64
C ALA A 283 -9.76 10.86 20.03
N HIS A 284 -9.50 11.70 19.03
CA HIS A 284 -10.48 12.49 18.32
C HIS A 284 -10.64 11.95 16.90
N VAL A 285 -11.89 11.69 16.49
CA VAL A 285 -12.17 11.21 15.14
C VAL A 285 -12.14 12.40 14.16
N LEU A 286 -11.25 12.31 13.18
CA LEU A 286 -11.10 13.34 12.15
C LEU A 286 -11.93 13.04 10.90
N LEU A 287 -11.85 11.80 10.42
CA LEU A 287 -12.62 11.30 9.28
C LEU A 287 -13.34 10.02 9.67
N PRO A 288 -14.62 10.07 10.09
CA PRO A 288 -15.48 8.90 10.09
C PRO A 288 -16.08 8.73 8.69
N GLY A 289 -16.05 7.54 8.11
CA GLY A 289 -16.64 7.38 6.79
C GLY A 289 -16.96 5.95 6.40
N ILE A 290 -18.05 5.83 5.63
CA ILE A 290 -18.20 4.74 4.69
C ILE A 290 -17.46 5.20 3.43
N ALA A 291 -16.48 4.43 2.98
CA ALA A 291 -15.76 4.77 1.76
C ALA A 291 -16.75 4.83 0.57
N PRO A 292 -16.76 5.95 -0.17
CA PRO A 292 -17.63 6.13 -1.32
C PRO A 292 -17.18 5.23 -2.48
N SER A 293 -17.97 5.20 -3.56
CA SER A 293 -17.60 4.48 -4.78
C SER A 293 -16.32 5.00 -5.45
N SER A 294 -15.90 6.24 -5.14
CA SER A 294 -14.61 6.80 -5.56
C SER A 294 -13.41 6.23 -4.80
N GLY A 295 -13.64 5.43 -3.75
CA GLY A 295 -12.59 4.78 -2.98
C GLY A 295 -11.86 5.67 -1.97
N THR A 296 -12.11 6.99 -1.97
CA THR A 296 -11.42 7.95 -1.08
C THR A 296 -12.35 8.95 -0.40
N VAL A 297 -12.00 9.37 0.82
CA VAL A 297 -12.63 10.45 1.58
C VAL A 297 -11.55 11.41 2.07
N SER A 298 -11.72 12.71 1.85
CA SER A 298 -10.74 13.72 2.24
C SER A 298 -11.35 14.82 3.12
N ARG A 299 -10.53 15.39 4.01
CA ARG A 299 -10.88 16.59 4.80
C ARG A 299 -9.67 17.50 4.96
N SER A 300 -9.87 18.75 4.59
CA SER A 300 -8.88 19.81 4.79
C SER A 300 -9.04 20.47 6.15
N ILE A 301 -7.91 20.76 6.81
CA ILE A 301 -7.82 21.51 8.06
C ILE A 301 -6.82 22.65 7.85
N THR A 302 -7.22 23.87 8.16
CA THR A 302 -6.30 25.00 8.23
C THR A 302 -5.67 25.05 9.62
N ILE A 303 -4.35 24.94 9.69
CA ILE A 303 -3.59 25.11 10.93
C ILE A 303 -3.61 26.61 11.26
N PRO A 304 -4.09 27.03 12.44
CA PRO A 304 -4.12 28.44 12.81
C PRO A 304 -2.72 29.09 12.73
N GLN A 305 -2.68 30.39 12.42
CA GLN A 305 -1.45 31.19 12.53
C GLN A 305 -1.12 31.48 14.01
N ASP A 306 -0.82 30.42 14.76
CA ASP A 306 -0.53 30.47 16.18
C ASP A 306 0.85 29.85 16.46
N PRO A 307 1.88 30.67 16.78
CA PRO A 307 3.23 30.19 17.05
C PRO A 307 3.33 29.19 18.21
N THR A 308 2.32 29.11 19.09
CA THR A 308 2.30 28.13 20.19
C THR A 308 2.05 26.69 19.71
N LEU A 309 1.65 26.51 18.44
CA LEU A 309 1.48 25.20 17.84
C LEU A 309 2.79 24.61 17.32
N VAL A 310 3.81 25.43 17.05
CA VAL A 310 5.07 24.98 16.45
C VAL A 310 5.78 23.98 17.37
N GLY A 311 6.16 22.84 16.80
CA GLY A 311 6.79 21.74 17.53
C GLY A 311 5.81 20.82 18.25
N ASN A 312 4.50 21.11 18.24
CA ASN A 312 3.50 20.15 18.73
C ASN A 312 3.39 18.98 17.76
N THR A 313 3.47 17.77 18.29
CA THR A 313 3.29 16.53 17.54
C THR A 313 1.89 15.98 17.77
N TYR A 314 1.21 15.62 16.68
CA TYR A 314 -0.08 14.95 16.67
C TYR A 314 0.12 13.53 16.14
N TYR A 315 -0.45 12.55 16.82
CA TYR A 315 -0.35 11.13 16.47
C TYR A 315 -1.66 10.69 15.84
N PHE A 316 -1.58 10.00 14.70
CA PHE A 316 -2.72 9.57 13.90
C PHE A 316 -2.79 8.05 13.83
N ALA A 317 -4.00 7.53 13.70
CA ALA A 317 -4.26 6.12 13.44
C ALA A 317 -5.43 5.96 12.47
N VAL A 318 -5.27 5.07 11.51
CA VAL A 318 -6.33 4.60 10.62
C VAL A 318 -6.80 3.23 11.09
N ALA A 319 -8.11 3.04 11.11
CA ALA A 319 -8.72 1.81 11.58
C ALA A 319 -10.03 1.47 10.84
N THR A 320 -10.34 0.18 10.78
CA THR A 320 -11.60 -0.35 10.25
C THR A 320 -12.62 -0.51 11.35
N ILE A 321 -13.85 -0.06 11.12
CA ILE A 321 -14.96 -0.13 12.07
C ILE A 321 -16.02 -1.12 11.54
N SER A 322 -16.64 -1.91 12.40
CA SER A 322 -17.85 -2.69 12.06
C SER A 322 -18.76 -2.86 13.25
N GLY A 323 -20.08 -2.79 13.02
CA GLY A 323 -21.09 -3.21 14.00
C GLY A 323 -21.04 -2.51 15.37
N GLY A 324 -20.48 -1.31 15.46
CA GLY A 324 -20.35 -0.55 16.72
C GLY A 324 -19.01 -0.70 17.45
N GLY A 325 -18.01 -1.36 16.86
CA GLY A 325 -16.65 -1.46 17.39
C GLY A 325 -15.58 -1.34 16.30
N VAL A 326 -14.33 -1.16 16.72
CA VAL A 326 -13.18 -1.17 15.80
C VAL A 326 -12.69 -2.61 15.64
N LEU A 327 -12.55 -3.06 14.39
CA LEU A 327 -12.17 -4.42 14.04
C LEU A 327 -10.66 -4.59 13.96
N GLU A 328 -10.00 -3.66 13.29
CA GLU A 328 -8.58 -3.77 12.96
C GLU A 328 -7.97 -2.39 12.81
N PHE A 329 -6.70 -2.31 13.16
CA PHE A 329 -5.86 -1.14 12.97
C PHE A 329 -5.01 -1.35 11.71
N SER A 330 -4.98 -0.36 10.81
CA SER A 330 -4.28 -0.48 9.53
C SER A 330 -2.95 0.28 9.49
N GLU A 331 -2.87 1.48 10.08
CA GLU A 331 -1.63 2.26 10.11
C GLU A 331 -1.64 3.41 11.13
N ALA A 332 -0.45 3.89 11.47
CA ALA A 332 -0.25 5.09 12.28
C ALA A 332 0.94 5.89 11.77
N PHE A 333 0.84 7.20 11.97
CA PHE A 333 1.87 8.17 11.64
C PHE A 333 1.76 9.35 12.60
N ASP A 334 2.80 10.17 12.67
CA ASP A 334 2.79 11.39 13.47
C ASP A 334 3.17 12.60 12.63
N ILE A 335 2.67 13.77 13.03
CA ILE A 335 2.89 15.03 12.34
C ILE A 335 3.31 16.06 13.36
N THR A 336 4.46 16.70 13.12
CA THR A 336 4.94 17.82 13.93
C THR A 336 4.70 19.13 13.19
N ILE A 337 4.08 20.09 13.87
CA ILE A 337 3.75 21.39 13.27
C ILE A 337 5.01 22.25 13.07
N LEU A 338 5.18 22.75 11.86
CA LEU A 338 6.32 23.55 11.41
C LEU A 338 6.08 25.07 11.59
N PRO A 339 7.15 25.85 11.76
CA PRO A 339 7.09 27.31 11.92
C PRO A 339 6.67 28.06 10.66
#